data_AF-E2AUN6-F1
#
_entry.id   AF-E2AUN6-F1
#
_cell.length_a   1.000
_cell.length_b   1.000
_cell.length_c   1.000
_cell.angle_alpha   90.00
_cell.angle_beta   90.00
_cell.angle_gamma   90.00
#
_symmetry.space_group_name_H-M   'P 1'
#
loop_
_entity.id
_entity.type
_entity.pdbx_description
1 polymer ?
#
loop_
_entity_poly.entity_id
_entity_poly.type
_entity_poly.pdbx_seq_one_letter_code
_entity_poly.pdbx_strand_id
1 'polypeptide(L)' 'EAHTQYPEKCNVWAGILNNQIIGPFFIEGNLTAAKYEEMLRNEIVPAVRQIVGDNFAQTWFQQDGA' A
#
# COMPACT_ATOMS: atom_id res chain seq x y z
N GLU A 1 -31.72 12.93 19.54
CA GLU A 1 -31.12 12.32 18.34
C GLU A 1 -29.60 12.45 18.46
N ALA A 2 -28.87 11.34 18.47
CA ALA A 2 -27.42 11.36 18.58
C ALA A 2 -26.82 11.29 17.18
N HIS A 3 -26.36 12.43 16.66
CA HIS A 3 -25.56 12.48 15.45
C HIS A 3 -24.14 12.00 15.79
N THR A 4 -23.87 10.71 15.66
CA THR A 4 -22.50 10.19 15.62
C THR A 4 -22.17 9.75 14.21
N GLN A 5 -22.06 10.72 13.30
CA GLN A 5 -21.28 10.51 12.08
C GLN A 5 -19.81 10.81 12.39
N TYR A 6 -19.13 9.88 13.07
CA TYR A 6 -17.69 9.76 12.92
C TYR A 6 -17.48 8.83 11.72
N PRO A 7 -17.12 9.33 10.53
CA PRO A 7 -16.74 8.43 9.46
C PRO A 7 -15.53 7.62 9.95
N GLU A 8 -15.69 6.32 10.08
CA GLU A 8 -14.56 5.41 10.30
C GLU A 8 -13.66 5.52 9.08
N LYS A 9 -12.52 6.21 9.24
CA LYS A 9 -11.52 6.36 8.19
C LYS A 9 -10.54 5.21 8.33
N CYS A 10 -10.32 4.51 7.22
CA CYS A 10 -9.26 3.52 7.11
C CYS A 10 -8.28 3.96 6.03
N ASN A 11 -6.98 3.89 6.35
CA ASN A 11 -5.92 4.15 5.40
C ASN A 11 -5.53 2.83 4.73
N VAL A 12 -5.44 2.82 3.41
CA VAL A 12 -5.06 1.64 2.63
C VAL A 12 -3.98 2.02 1.63
N TRP A 13 -3.03 1.12 1.44
CA TRP A 13 -2.16 1.12 0.28
C TRP A 13 -2.56 -0.02 -0.67
N ALA A 14 -2.64 0.28 -1.96
CA ALA A 14 -2.83 -0.72 -3.00
C ALA A 14 -2.03 -0.31 -4.25
N GLY A 15 -1.42 -1.29 -4.89
CA GLY A 15 -0.70 -1.12 -6.16
C GLY A 15 -1.50 -1.72 -7.31
N ILE A 16 -1.27 -1.22 -8.52
CA ILE A 16 -1.83 -1.79 -9.75
C ILE A 16 -0.66 -2.23 -10.63
N LEU A 17 -0.70 -3.47 -11.11
CA LEU A 17 0.27 -4.01 -12.05
C LEU A 17 -0.44 -4.82 -13.13
N ASN A 18 -0.38 -4.35 -14.38
CA ASN A 18 -1.09 -4.94 -15.52
C ASN A 18 -2.59 -5.16 -15.22
N ASN A 19 -3.03 -6.42 -15.15
CA ASN A 19 -4.42 -6.81 -14.87
C ASN A 19 -4.63 -7.26 -13.41
N GLN A 20 -3.68 -6.96 -12.51
CA GLN A 20 -3.72 -7.40 -11.11
C GLN A 20 -3.58 -6.22 -10.13
N ILE A 21 -4.30 -6.32 -9.01
CA ILE A 21 -4.13 -5.46 -7.85
C ILE A 21 -3.15 -6.12 -6.88
N ILE A 22 -2.23 -5.32 -6.34
CA ILE A 22 -1.28 -5.71 -5.30
C ILE A 22 -1.76 -5.12 -3.95
N GLY A 23 -1.94 -5.97 -2.95
CA GLY A 23 -2.60 -5.61 -1.68
C GLY A 23 -4.07 -6.05 -1.66
N PRO A 24 -4.97 -5.35 -0.92
CA PRO A 24 -4.75 -4.12 -0.14
C PRO A 24 -3.97 -4.34 1.16
N PHE A 25 -3.17 -3.36 1.54
CA PHE A 25 -2.48 -3.31 2.83
C PHE A 25 -3.14 -2.24 3.70
N PHE A 26 -3.70 -2.68 4.82
CA PHE A 26 -4.41 -1.82 5.75
C PHE A 26 -3.43 -1.14 6.70
N ILE A 27 -3.48 0.19 6.75
CA ILE A 27 -2.65 1.01 7.61
C ILE A 27 -3.47 1.39 8.85
N GLU A 28 -3.09 0.85 10.00
CA GLU A 28 -3.72 1.23 11.27
C GLU A 28 -3.30 2.64 11.70
N GLY A 29 -4.27 3.51 12.00
CA GLY A 29 -3.99 4.88 12.42
C GLY A 29 -3.41 5.75 11.28
N ASN A 30 -2.62 6.76 11.65
CA ASN A 30 -2.10 7.73 10.69
C ASN A 30 -0.94 7.17 9.86
N LEU A 31 -0.94 7.46 8.56
CA LEU A 31 0.20 7.20 7.69
C LEU A 31 1.30 8.23 7.98
N THR A 32 2.41 7.77 8.55
CA THR A 32 3.63 8.58 8.73
C THR A 32 4.70 8.10 7.75
N ALA A 33 5.68 8.95 7.44
CA ALA A 33 6.79 8.57 6.56
C ALA A 33 7.52 7.30 7.05
N ALA A 34 7.76 7.20 8.36
CA ALA A 34 8.40 6.02 8.96
C ALA A 34 7.55 4.75 8.80
N LYS A 35 6.23 4.85 9.05
CA LYS A 35 5.31 3.72 8.88
C LYS A 35 5.21 3.30 7.41
N TYR A 36 5.19 4.28 6.50
CA TYR A 36 5.18 4.02 5.06
C TYR A 36 6.46 3.32 4.59
N GLU A 37 7.62 3.78 5.06
CA GLU A 37 8.90 3.13 4.77
C GLU A 37 8.93 1.69 5.27
N GLU A 38 8.49 1.44 6.50
CA GLU A 38 8.42 0.10 7.08
C GLU A 38 7.54 -0.82 6.23
N MET A 39 6.34 -0.34 5.85
CA MET A 39 5.43 -1.06 4.96
C MET A 39 6.05 -1.34 3.59
N LEU A 40 6.73 -0.35 2.99
CA LEU A 40 7.39 -0.52 1.70
C LEU A 40 8.42 -1.66 1.76
N ARG A 41 9.28 -1.66 2.78
CA ARG A 41 10.38 -2.62 2.90
C ARG A 41 9.91 -4.02 3.27
N ASN A 42 8.96 -4.12 4.20
CA ASN A 42 8.63 -5.37 4.87
C ASN A 42 7.38 -6.06 4.30
N GLU A 43 6.49 -5.32 3.64
CA GLU A 43 5.21 -5.86 3.16
C GLU A 43 5.07 -5.71 1.66
N ILE A 44 5.13 -4.47 1.15
CA ILE A 44 4.80 -4.15 -0.25
C ILE A 44 5.86 -4.72 -1.21
N VAL A 45 7.14 -4.39 -1.02
CA VAL A 45 8.20 -4.84 -1.93
C VAL A 45 8.32 -6.37 -1.97
N PRO A 46 8.28 -7.10 -0.84
CA PRO A 46 8.22 -8.56 -0.86
C PRO A 46 7.02 -9.11 -1.62
N ALA A 47 5.83 -8.55 -1.42
CA ALA A 47 4.63 -8.99 -2.14
C ALA A 47 4.73 -8.75 -3.65
N VAL A 48 5.22 -7.57 -4.06
CA VAL A 48 5.50 -7.28 -5.48
C VAL A 48 6.48 -8.31 -6.04
N ARG A 49 7.58 -8.59 -5.33
CA ARG A 49 8.60 -9.55 -5.76
C ARG A 49 8.04 -10.96 -5.94
N GLN A 50 7.13 -11.40 -5.07
CA GLN A 50 6.46 -12.69 -5.21
C GLN A 50 5.55 -12.75 -6.44
N ILE A 51 4.90 -11.64 -6.80
CA ILE A 51 4.00 -11.57 -7.95
C ILE A 51 4.77 -11.53 -9.26
N VAL A 52 5.81 -10.69 -9.34
CA VAL A 52 6.54 -10.46 -10.60
C VAL A 52 7.69 -11.45 -10.82
N GLY A 53 8.13 -12.14 -9.77
CA GLY A 53 9.20 -13.13 -9.81
C GLY A 53 10.48 -12.56 -10.42
N ASP A 54 10.95 -13.23 -11.47
CA ASP A 54 12.19 -12.87 -12.18
C ASP A 54 12.13 -11.49 -12.84
N ASN A 55 10.93 -10.98 -13.15
CA ASN A 55 10.75 -9.66 -13.74
C ASN A 55 10.89 -8.51 -12.73
N PHE A 56 11.20 -8.80 -11.46
CA PHE A 56 11.33 -7.77 -10.42
C PHE A 56 12.34 -6.69 -10.78
N ALA A 57 13.47 -7.06 -11.35
CA ALA A 57 14.50 -6.11 -11.79
C ALA A 57 14.07 -5.21 -12.96
N GLN A 58 12.98 -5.56 -13.65
CA GLN A 58 12.40 -4.82 -14.77
C GLN A 58 11.08 -4.12 -14.40
N THR A 59 10.73 -4.14 -13.10
CA THR A 59 9.51 -3.52 -12.59
C THR A 59 9.81 -2.14 -12.05
N TRP A 60 9.05 -1.13 -12.48
CA TRP A 60 9.19 0.24 -12.00
C TRP A 60 8.15 0.55 -10.94
N PHE A 61 8.59 1.16 -9.85
CA PHE A 61 7.70 1.68 -8.82
C PHE A 61 7.34 3.13 -9.13
N GLN A 62 6.05 3.45 -9.12
CA GLN A 62 5.53 4.80 -9.34
C GLN A 62 4.48 5.13 -8.28
N GLN A 63 4.59 6.32 -7.69
CA GLN A 63 3.64 6.90 -6.74
C GLN A 63 3.52 8.41 -6.99
N ASP A 64 2.58 9.07 -6.31
CA ASP A 64 2.50 10.53 -6.32
C ASP A 64 3.65 11.18 -5.51
N GLY A 65 3.66 12.52 -5.46
CA GLY A 65 4.74 13.30 -4.84
C GLY A 65 4.50 13.71 -3.39
N ALA A 66 3.56 13.08 -2.67
CA ALA A 66 3.23 13.37 -1.28
C ALA A 66 4.41 13.17 -0.30
#